data_AF-A0A817E008-F1
#
_entry.id   AF-A0A817E008-F1
#
_cell.length_a   1.000
_cell.length_b   1.000
_cell.length_c   1.000
_cell.angle_alpha   90.00
_cell.angle_beta   90.00
_cell.angle_gamma   90.00
#
_symmetry.space_group_name_H-M   'P 1'
#
loop_
_entity.id
_entity.type
_entity.pdbx_description
1 polymer ?
#
loop_
_entity_poly.entity_id
_entity_poly.type
_entity_poly.pdbx_seq_one_letter_code
_entity_poly.pdbx_strand_id
1 'polypeptide(L)'
;MNEQWKKRNEDIYDGWYDCRYESRYISIDCIKGTFLFDGMTIGLLPEKITSNELFVRVFGEHIFEVQAAKSSNTDITKHSYHGDRRIQYEFHFNDQTECLTITERHIQTNEIFELIPHNCFETELPDMFVSDHSHWWNAKDQTVEFRPVHFNGTDFLNNKPYILSIETGYIITTEIVNTQILVNQSSAFFENLFNRYFIRLDDKSCVYMMIDNASHFIQLPLNDIIIHIHLSRLRIAFKYNSNSGMITSREYSDMCIDENQWLGTLTGLISGLLLATLPINNHRLAHYPYRKLIVPFGQIHGAEVLHNNYQTITIQRKSFLKKYLHHYFF
;
A
#
# COMPACT_ATOMS: atom_id res chain seq x y z
N MET A 1 51.76 -22.59 -8.19
CA MET A 1 50.98 -23.75 -8.69
C MET A 1 49.95 -23.19 -9.65
N ASN A 2 49.77 -23.80 -10.82
CA ASN A 2 48.88 -23.31 -11.86
C ASN A 2 47.42 -23.56 -11.47
N GLU A 3 46.73 -22.53 -11.04
CA GLU A 3 45.30 -22.58 -10.77
C GLU A 3 44.54 -22.29 -12.06
N GLN A 4 44.13 -23.36 -12.75
CA GLN A 4 43.36 -23.24 -13.99
C GLN A 4 41.87 -23.19 -13.66
N TRP A 5 41.20 -22.15 -14.16
CA TRP A 5 39.75 -22.09 -14.23
C TRP A 5 39.22 -23.23 -15.09
N LYS A 6 38.25 -23.98 -14.57
CA LYS A 6 37.57 -25.06 -15.27
C LYS A 6 36.11 -24.71 -15.47
N LYS A 7 35.61 -24.85 -16.69
CA LYS A 7 34.18 -24.72 -16.94
C LYS A 7 33.43 -25.85 -16.21
N ARG A 8 32.34 -25.51 -15.53
CA ARG A 8 31.58 -26.45 -14.69
C ARG A 8 30.84 -27.50 -15.53
N ASN A 9 30.31 -27.08 -16.67
CA ASN A 9 29.64 -27.93 -17.65
C ASN A 9 30.09 -27.58 -19.07
N GLU A 10 30.02 -28.55 -19.98
CA GLU A 10 30.31 -28.34 -21.40
C GLU A 10 29.17 -27.59 -22.13
N ASP A 11 27.98 -27.48 -21.52
CA ASP A 11 26.85 -26.72 -22.06
C ASP A 11 27.23 -25.25 -22.35
N ILE A 12 26.97 -24.78 -23.57
CA ILE A 12 27.27 -23.42 -24.02
C ILE A 12 26.43 -22.36 -23.30
N TYR A 13 25.28 -22.73 -22.74
CA TYR A 13 24.43 -21.83 -21.96
C TYR A 13 24.80 -21.80 -20.48
N ASP A 14 25.71 -22.68 -20.03
CA ASP A 14 26.27 -22.63 -18.69
C ASP A 14 27.47 -21.67 -18.64
N GLY A 15 27.29 -20.57 -17.92
CA GLY A 15 28.29 -19.52 -17.72
C GLY A 15 29.29 -19.80 -16.61
N TRP A 16 29.16 -20.91 -15.87
CA TRP A 16 29.94 -21.18 -14.67
C TRP A 16 31.35 -21.70 -14.95
N TYR A 17 32.34 -21.05 -14.33
CA TYR A 17 33.73 -21.48 -14.22
C TYR A 17 34.13 -21.56 -12.75
N ASP A 18 34.88 -22.58 -12.40
CA ASP A 18 35.35 -22.84 -11.04
C ASP A 18 36.88 -22.93 -11.00
N CYS A 19 37.48 -22.42 -9.93
CA CYS A 19 38.87 -22.66 -9.59
C CYS A 19 39.04 -22.86 -8.08
N ARG A 20 40.23 -23.30 -7.68
CA ARG A 20 40.62 -23.37 -6.28
C ARG A 20 41.86 -22.53 -6.07
N TYR A 21 41.75 -21.56 -5.16
CA TYR A 21 42.87 -20.78 -4.65
C TYR A 21 43.21 -21.23 -3.24
N GLU A 22 44.39 -21.81 -3.06
CA GLU A 22 44.80 -22.50 -1.83
C GLU A 22 43.77 -23.57 -1.38
N SER A 23 42.99 -23.31 -0.33
CA SER A 23 41.93 -24.19 0.21
C SER A 23 40.52 -23.69 -0.07
N ARG A 24 40.38 -22.62 -0.86
CA ARG A 24 39.12 -21.89 -1.09
C ARG A 24 38.58 -22.17 -2.49
N TYR A 25 37.27 -22.34 -2.60
CA TYR A 25 36.58 -22.56 -3.87
C TYR A 25 36.15 -21.22 -4.44
N ILE A 26 36.46 -20.94 -5.70
CA ILE A 26 36.05 -19.70 -6.36
C ILE A 26 35.23 -20.07 -7.59
N SER A 27 34.07 -19.44 -7.76
CA SER A 27 33.21 -19.65 -8.93
C SER A 27 32.88 -18.33 -9.60
N ILE A 28 32.78 -18.29 -10.92
CA ILE A 28 32.29 -17.13 -11.66
C ILE A 28 31.27 -17.57 -12.70
N ASP A 29 30.13 -16.88 -12.77
CA ASP A 29 29.17 -16.97 -13.87
C ASP A 29 29.43 -15.79 -14.81
N CYS A 30 30.05 -16.05 -15.95
CA CYS A 30 30.38 -15.00 -16.92
C CYS A 30 29.16 -14.48 -17.69
N ILE A 31 28.02 -15.18 -17.65
CA ILE A 31 26.77 -14.76 -18.31
C ILE A 31 26.01 -13.83 -17.39
N LYS A 32 25.89 -14.19 -16.11
CA LYS A 32 25.18 -13.38 -15.10
C LYS A 32 26.06 -12.35 -14.38
N GLY A 33 27.38 -12.41 -14.56
CA GLY A 33 28.34 -11.56 -13.84
C GLY A 33 28.46 -11.90 -12.35
N THR A 34 28.14 -13.13 -11.95
CA THR A 34 28.17 -13.56 -10.54
C THR A 34 29.55 -14.06 -10.15
N PHE A 35 30.09 -13.64 -9.01
CA PHE A 35 31.38 -14.12 -8.48
C PHE A 35 31.18 -14.68 -7.07
N LEU A 36 31.52 -15.95 -6.87
CA LEU A 36 31.38 -16.67 -5.60
C LEU A 36 32.74 -17.02 -5.00
N PHE A 37 32.82 -16.97 -3.68
CA PHE A 37 33.93 -17.44 -2.85
C PHE A 37 33.38 -18.37 -1.78
N ASP A 38 33.80 -19.63 -1.79
CA ASP A 38 33.21 -20.75 -1.05
C ASP A 38 31.68 -20.86 -1.23
N GLY A 39 31.20 -20.60 -2.44
CA GLY A 39 29.76 -20.63 -2.77
C GLY A 39 28.99 -19.36 -2.35
N MET A 40 29.64 -18.37 -1.73
CA MET A 40 29.03 -17.12 -1.32
C MET A 40 29.38 -15.99 -2.29
N THR A 41 28.41 -15.16 -2.70
CA THR A 41 28.65 -14.00 -3.56
C THR A 41 29.60 -13.01 -2.89
N ILE A 42 30.75 -12.69 -3.51
CA ILE A 42 31.58 -11.61 -2.99
C ILE A 42 30.86 -10.30 -3.32
N GLY A 43 30.43 -9.59 -2.29
CA GLY A 43 30.02 -8.22 -2.44
C GLY A 43 28.57 -8.03 -2.85
N LEU A 44 27.78 -9.07 -3.14
CA LEU A 44 26.38 -8.97 -3.55
C LEU A 44 25.48 -9.87 -2.68
N LEU A 45 24.20 -9.53 -2.61
CA LEU A 45 23.21 -10.37 -1.92
C LEU A 45 22.98 -11.70 -2.67
N PRO A 46 22.84 -12.82 -1.95
CA PRO A 46 22.53 -14.12 -2.56
C PRO A 46 21.10 -14.15 -3.13
N GLU A 47 20.87 -15.04 -4.10
CA GLU A 47 19.59 -15.18 -4.81
C GLU A 47 18.40 -15.38 -3.86
N LYS A 48 18.58 -16.16 -2.78
CA LYS A 48 17.55 -16.40 -1.76
C LYS A 48 17.00 -15.12 -1.09
N ILE A 49 17.79 -14.04 -1.10
CA ILE A 49 17.38 -12.73 -0.61
C ILE A 49 16.78 -11.91 -1.75
N THR A 50 17.46 -11.82 -2.90
CA THR A 50 17.02 -10.98 -4.02
C THR A 50 15.76 -11.49 -4.72
N SER A 51 15.45 -12.79 -4.62
CA SER A 51 14.22 -13.39 -5.13
C SER A 51 13.07 -13.38 -4.11
N ASN A 52 13.33 -12.98 -2.86
CA ASN A 52 12.32 -12.95 -1.81
C ASN A 52 11.30 -11.84 -2.09
N GLU A 53 10.02 -12.14 -1.89
CA GLU A 53 8.91 -11.20 -2.16
C GLU A 53 9.06 -9.89 -1.38
N LEU A 54 9.53 -9.93 -0.13
CA LEU A 54 9.74 -8.75 0.70
C LEU A 54 10.80 -7.82 0.10
N PHE A 55 11.89 -8.41 -0.42
CA PHE A 55 12.96 -7.68 -1.06
C PHE A 55 12.48 -7.06 -2.38
N VAL A 56 11.93 -7.90 -3.28
CA VAL A 56 11.49 -7.48 -4.62
C VAL A 56 10.43 -6.39 -4.54
N ARG A 57 9.51 -6.47 -3.57
CA ARG A 57 8.44 -5.49 -3.39
C ARG A 57 8.99 -4.08 -3.15
N VAL A 58 10.00 -3.94 -2.28
CA VAL A 58 10.50 -2.63 -1.84
C VAL A 58 11.68 -2.16 -2.70
N PHE A 59 12.65 -3.04 -2.91
CA PHE A 59 13.90 -2.73 -3.59
C PHE A 59 13.86 -3.05 -5.08
N GLY A 60 12.90 -3.84 -5.56
CA GLY A 60 12.80 -4.24 -6.96
C GLY A 60 14.06 -4.98 -7.41
N GLU A 61 14.69 -4.46 -8.45
CA GLU A 61 15.94 -4.99 -9.02
C GLU A 61 17.18 -4.25 -8.49
N HIS A 62 17.06 -3.49 -7.38
CA HIS A 62 18.19 -2.75 -6.83
C HIS A 62 19.31 -3.69 -6.38
N ILE A 63 20.53 -3.38 -6.79
CA ILE A 63 21.72 -4.18 -6.50
C ILE A 63 22.46 -3.57 -5.31
N PHE A 64 22.44 -4.27 -4.17
CA PHE A 64 23.19 -3.86 -2.99
C PHE A 64 24.59 -4.47 -3.00
N GLU A 65 25.60 -3.61 -2.88
CA GLU A 65 26.92 -4.05 -2.48
C GLU A 65 26.98 -4.33 -0.96
N VAL A 66 27.28 -5.58 -0.58
CA VAL A 66 27.23 -6.04 0.82
C VAL A 66 28.53 -6.70 1.29
N GLN A 67 28.69 -6.81 2.60
CA GLN A 67 29.72 -7.59 3.27
C GLN A 67 29.07 -8.43 4.37
N ALA A 68 29.61 -9.63 4.61
CA ALA A 68 29.13 -10.48 5.69
C ALA A 68 29.37 -9.81 7.05
N ALA A 69 28.34 -9.83 7.91
CA ALA A 69 28.48 -9.46 9.29
C ALA A 69 29.27 -10.53 10.07
N LYS A 70 29.67 -10.20 11.30
CA LYS A 70 30.27 -11.20 12.22
C LYS A 70 29.27 -12.30 12.61
N SER A 71 27.98 -12.00 12.59
CA SER A 71 26.91 -12.99 12.76
C SER A 71 26.72 -13.80 11.47
N SER A 72 26.65 -15.12 11.61
CA SER A 72 26.28 -16.01 10.51
C SER A 72 24.93 -15.60 9.91
N ASN A 73 24.81 -15.64 8.58
CA ASN A 73 23.60 -15.35 7.82
C ASN A 73 23.09 -13.90 7.89
N THR A 74 23.97 -12.92 8.10
CA THR A 74 23.63 -11.50 7.97
C THR A 74 24.57 -10.82 6.99
N ASP A 75 24.01 -10.13 6.01
CA ASP A 75 24.73 -9.30 5.04
C ASP A 75 24.44 -7.82 5.31
N ILE A 76 25.46 -6.98 5.30
CA ILE A 76 25.34 -5.53 5.57
C ILE A 76 25.86 -4.75 4.38
N THR A 77 25.15 -3.69 3.98
CA THR A 77 25.60 -2.82 2.88
C THR A 77 26.96 -2.19 3.16
N LYS A 78 27.89 -2.28 2.19
CA LYS A 78 29.23 -1.66 2.27
C LYS A 78 29.15 -0.13 2.31
N HIS A 79 28.23 0.42 1.53
CA HIS A 79 28.04 1.86 1.40
C HIS A 79 26.77 2.29 2.11
N SER A 80 26.79 3.51 2.65
CA SER A 80 25.59 4.12 3.18
C SER A 80 24.76 4.71 2.04
N TYR A 81 23.46 4.52 2.13
CA TYR A 81 22.46 5.04 1.20
C TYR A 81 21.85 6.35 1.72
N HIS A 82 21.14 7.04 0.82
CA HIS A 82 20.37 8.26 1.10
C HIS A 82 21.22 9.46 1.57
N GLY A 83 22.38 9.62 0.93
CA GLY A 83 23.23 10.82 1.03
C GLY A 83 23.58 11.18 2.48
N ASP A 84 23.12 12.35 2.92
CA ASP A 84 23.44 12.91 4.23
C ASP A 84 22.93 12.08 5.41
N ARG A 85 21.86 11.30 5.22
CA ARG A 85 21.28 10.48 6.30
C ARG A 85 22.14 9.28 6.67
N ARG A 86 23.01 8.85 5.75
CA ARG A 86 23.92 7.71 5.91
C ARG A 86 23.21 6.49 6.50
N ILE A 87 22.38 5.83 5.70
CA ILE A 87 21.62 4.64 6.13
C ILE A 87 22.32 3.38 5.64
N GLN A 88 22.45 2.38 6.51
CA GLN A 88 22.90 1.04 6.13
C GLN A 88 21.73 0.07 6.19
N TYR A 89 21.69 -0.88 5.26
CA TYR A 89 20.73 -1.97 5.27
C TYR A 89 21.40 -3.26 5.73
N GLU A 90 20.71 -4.03 6.57
CA GLU A 90 21.12 -5.35 7.00
C GLU A 90 20.06 -6.35 6.55
N PHE A 91 20.52 -7.47 5.99
CA PHE A 91 19.68 -8.53 5.46
C PHE A 91 20.02 -9.80 6.22
N HIS A 92 19.07 -10.30 7.00
CA HIS A 92 19.22 -11.54 7.74
C HIS A 92 18.30 -12.62 7.16
N PHE A 93 18.87 -13.74 6.75
CA PHE A 93 18.11 -14.85 6.19
C PHE A 93 18.18 -16.07 7.12
N ASN A 94 17.04 -16.49 7.65
CA ASN A 94 16.94 -17.68 8.47
C ASN A 94 16.71 -18.91 7.58
N ASP A 95 17.75 -19.73 7.41
CA ASP A 95 17.68 -20.94 6.56
C ASP A 95 16.72 -22.02 7.08
N GLN A 96 16.33 -22.00 8.37
CA GLN A 96 15.41 -22.98 8.94
C GLN A 96 13.94 -22.62 8.68
N THR A 97 13.62 -21.33 8.71
CA THR A 97 12.24 -20.84 8.53
C THR A 97 12.01 -20.26 7.14
N GLU A 98 13.06 -20.15 6.31
CA GLU A 98 13.05 -19.46 5.02
C GLU A 98 12.56 -18.00 5.12
N CYS A 99 12.80 -17.37 6.27
CA CYS A 99 12.37 -16.01 6.53
C CYS A 99 13.50 -15.00 6.28
N LEU A 100 13.17 -13.95 5.55
CA LEU A 100 14.03 -12.78 5.37
C LEU A 100 13.60 -11.66 6.31
N THR A 101 14.53 -11.17 7.12
CA THR A 101 14.39 -9.93 7.90
C THR A 101 15.28 -8.87 7.27
N ILE A 102 14.71 -7.69 7.01
CA ILE A 102 15.44 -6.53 6.47
C ILE A 102 15.35 -5.41 7.49
N THR A 103 16.51 -4.89 7.92
CA THR A 103 16.58 -3.75 8.81
C THR A 103 17.34 -2.61 8.16
N GLU A 104 16.97 -1.38 8.50
CA GLU A 104 17.76 -0.20 8.22
C GLU A 104 18.32 0.39 9.51
N ARG A 105 19.56 0.85 9.45
CA ARG A 105 20.25 1.52 10.54
C ARG A 105 20.66 2.91 10.11
N HIS A 106 20.17 3.91 10.83
CA HIS A 106 20.52 5.31 10.62
C HIS A 106 21.80 5.60 11.40
N ILE A 107 22.94 5.75 10.71
CA ILE A 107 24.26 5.76 11.36
C ILE A 107 24.44 6.98 12.28
N GLN A 108 23.76 8.10 11.99
CA GLN A 108 23.86 9.33 12.77
C GLN A 108 23.03 9.29 14.06
N THR A 109 21.80 8.76 14.00
CA THR A 109 20.87 8.73 15.15
C THR A 109 20.90 7.39 15.90
N ASN A 110 21.53 6.38 15.30
CA ASN A 110 21.49 4.98 15.74
C ASN A 110 20.06 4.42 15.84
N GLU A 111 19.12 4.99 15.07
CA GLU A 111 17.77 4.47 14.96
C GLU A 111 17.75 3.27 14.02
N ILE A 112 16.94 2.28 14.38
CA ILE A 112 16.80 1.02 13.67
C ILE A 112 15.34 0.88 13.29
N PHE A 113 15.09 0.61 12.02
CA PHE A 113 13.77 0.27 11.53
C PHE A 113 13.79 -1.12 10.90
N GLU A 114 12.77 -1.91 11.19
CA GLU A 114 12.57 -3.22 10.60
C GLU A 114 11.45 -3.15 9.56
N LEU A 115 11.68 -3.71 8.38
CA LEU A 115 10.66 -3.79 7.35
C LEU A 115 9.66 -4.89 7.69
N ILE A 116 8.41 -4.49 7.95
CA ILE A 116 7.30 -5.42 8.18
C ILE A 116 6.82 -5.96 6.82
N PRO A 117 6.64 -7.30 6.70
CA PRO A 117 5.99 -7.90 5.55
C PRO A 117 4.57 -7.35 5.31
N HIS A 118 4.30 -6.94 4.08
CA HIS A 118 3.00 -6.34 3.72
C HIS A 118 1.79 -7.26 3.96
N ASN A 119 1.98 -8.57 3.85
CA ASN A 119 0.97 -9.59 4.12
C ASN A 119 0.50 -9.60 5.59
N CYS A 120 1.27 -9.04 6.53
CA CYS A 120 0.82 -8.84 7.91
C CYS A 120 -0.38 -7.89 8.02
N PHE A 121 -0.63 -7.05 7.01
CA PHE A 121 -1.71 -6.06 7.01
C PHE A 121 -2.83 -6.33 6.01
N GLU A 122 -2.74 -7.37 5.17
CA GLU A 122 -3.71 -7.63 4.09
C GLU A 122 -5.16 -7.80 4.55
N THR A 123 -5.37 -8.33 5.77
CA THR A 123 -6.71 -8.50 6.35
C THR A 123 -7.10 -7.41 7.33
N GLU A 124 -6.14 -6.56 7.72
CA GLU A 124 -6.29 -5.60 8.80
C GLU A 124 -6.51 -4.17 8.29
N LEU A 125 -5.93 -3.83 7.13
CA LEU A 125 -5.93 -2.48 6.59
C LEU A 125 -6.57 -2.40 5.19
N PRO A 126 -7.14 -1.24 4.82
CA PRO A 126 -7.57 -1.01 3.44
C PRO A 126 -6.42 -1.16 2.44
N ASP A 127 -6.73 -1.63 1.23
CA ASP A 127 -5.76 -2.05 0.21
C ASP A 127 -4.71 -0.98 -0.12
N MET A 128 -5.06 0.31 -0.09
CA MET A 128 -4.11 1.39 -0.40
C MET A 128 -3.00 1.53 0.64
N PHE A 129 -3.28 1.22 1.92
CA PHE A 129 -2.30 1.28 3.00
C PHE A 129 -1.31 0.11 2.92
N VAL A 130 -1.73 -1.00 2.33
CA VAL A 130 -0.87 -2.18 2.12
C VAL A 130 -0.11 -2.08 0.79
N SER A 131 -0.83 -1.78 -0.30
CA SER A 131 -0.33 -1.90 -1.66
C SER A 131 0.59 -0.76 -2.10
N ASP A 132 0.32 0.48 -1.65
CA ASP A 132 1.08 1.66 -2.09
C ASP A 132 2.22 2.04 -1.13
N HIS A 133 2.33 1.34 0.00
CA HIS A 133 3.31 1.65 1.05
C HIS A 133 4.18 0.44 1.43
N SER A 134 5.39 0.74 1.89
CA SER A 134 6.23 -0.15 2.68
C SER A 134 6.11 0.25 4.16
N HIS A 135 6.25 -0.72 5.06
CA HIS A 135 5.94 -0.56 6.49
C HIS A 135 7.19 -0.72 7.33
N TRP A 136 7.66 0.35 7.96
CA TRP A 136 8.93 0.38 8.68
C TRP A 136 8.70 0.57 10.18
N TRP A 137 8.92 -0.48 10.96
CA TRP A 137 8.73 -0.47 12.41
C TRP A 137 9.96 0.06 13.14
N ASN A 138 9.75 1.07 13.96
CA ASN A 138 10.72 1.60 14.91
C ASN A 138 10.41 1.06 16.31
N ALA A 139 11.25 0.16 16.81
CA ALA A 139 11.07 -0.45 18.13
C ALA A 139 11.26 0.54 19.30
N LYS A 140 12.02 1.62 19.10
CA LYS A 140 12.24 2.64 20.14
C LYS A 140 10.99 3.49 20.33
N ASP A 141 10.39 3.94 19.23
CA ASP A 141 9.22 4.83 19.26
C ASP A 141 7.89 4.06 19.24
N GLN A 142 7.93 2.73 19.09
CA GLN A 142 6.75 1.86 18.99
C GLN A 142 5.78 2.33 17.89
N THR A 143 6.35 2.70 16.74
CA THR A 143 5.59 3.20 15.59
C THR A 143 5.96 2.48 14.31
N VAL A 144 5.02 2.41 13.37
CA VAL A 144 5.25 1.92 12.00
C VAL A 144 5.03 3.06 11.04
N GLU A 145 6.05 3.36 10.25
CA GLU A 145 6.00 4.38 9.21
C GLU A 145 5.53 3.77 7.90
N PHE A 146 4.53 4.40 7.29
CA PHE A 146 4.06 4.06 5.96
C PHE A 146 4.85 4.90 4.97
N ARG A 147 5.84 4.30 4.33
CA ARG A 147 6.70 4.97 3.34
C ARG A 147 6.28 4.57 1.92
N PRO A 148 6.59 5.35 0.87
CA PRO A 148 6.43 4.89 -0.50
C PRO A 148 6.99 3.48 -0.69
N VAL A 149 6.28 2.65 -1.45
CA VAL A 149 6.70 1.24 -1.62
C VAL A 149 8.04 1.12 -2.37
N HIS A 150 8.34 2.03 -3.30
CA HIS A 150 9.53 1.93 -4.16
C HIS A 150 10.75 2.66 -3.58
N PHE A 151 11.80 1.90 -3.28
CA PHE A 151 13.06 2.38 -2.69
C PHE A 151 13.74 3.51 -3.47
N ASN A 152 13.73 3.45 -4.81
CA ASN A 152 14.41 4.43 -5.66
C ASN A 152 13.65 5.76 -5.81
N GLY A 153 12.47 5.90 -5.19
CA GLY A 153 11.72 7.16 -5.20
C GLY A 153 12.46 8.26 -4.41
N THR A 154 12.48 9.48 -4.94
CA THR A 154 13.13 10.64 -4.30
C THR A 154 12.64 10.92 -2.88
N ASP A 155 11.40 10.51 -2.59
CA ASP A 155 10.74 10.76 -1.32
C ASP A 155 10.62 9.54 -0.42
N PHE A 156 11.29 8.42 -0.73
CA PHE A 156 11.16 7.16 0.01
C PHE A 156 11.31 7.32 1.54
N LEU A 157 12.25 8.14 1.98
CA LEU A 157 12.47 8.41 3.42
C LEU A 157 11.78 9.67 3.95
N ASN A 158 11.41 10.60 3.06
CA ASN A 158 10.86 11.90 3.46
C ASN A 158 9.35 11.85 3.59
N ASN A 159 8.71 11.15 2.66
CA ASN A 159 7.28 11.06 2.61
C ASN A 159 6.83 9.91 3.50
N LYS A 160 6.28 10.27 4.66
CA LYS A 160 5.72 9.33 5.63
C LYS A 160 4.29 9.78 5.90
N PRO A 161 3.35 9.66 4.94
CA PRO A 161 2.04 10.27 5.07
C PRO A 161 1.24 9.72 6.26
N TYR A 162 1.56 8.50 6.70
CA TYR A 162 0.88 7.83 7.81
C TYR A 162 1.86 7.20 8.81
N ILE A 163 1.46 7.21 10.08
CA ILE A 163 2.15 6.53 11.17
C ILE A 163 1.13 5.70 11.95
N LEU A 164 1.41 4.41 12.14
CA LEU A 164 0.71 3.55 13.10
C LEU A 164 1.43 3.61 14.45
N SER A 165 0.71 3.91 15.52
CA SER A 165 1.19 3.71 16.89
C SER A 165 0.86 2.28 17.34
N ILE A 166 1.87 1.48 17.68
CA ILE A 166 1.69 0.11 18.17
C ILE A 166 1.00 0.11 19.54
N GLU A 167 1.28 1.11 20.38
CA GLU A 167 0.66 1.24 21.70
C GLU A 167 -0.85 1.46 21.63
N THR A 168 -1.32 2.30 20.71
CA THR A 168 -2.74 2.68 20.61
C THR A 168 -3.51 1.93 19.53
N GLY A 169 -2.81 1.36 18.54
CA GLY A 169 -3.40 0.79 17.33
C GLY A 169 -3.92 1.84 16.33
N TYR A 170 -3.71 3.14 16.58
CA TYR A 170 -4.19 4.19 15.68
C TYR A 170 -3.21 4.46 14.54
N ILE A 171 -3.78 4.62 13.35
CA ILE A 171 -3.07 5.17 12.17
C ILE A 171 -3.45 6.64 12.04
N ILE A 172 -2.45 7.52 12.06
CA ILE A 172 -2.62 8.96 11.93
C ILE A 172 -1.88 9.53 10.71
N THR A 173 -2.36 10.64 10.17
CA THR A 173 -1.58 11.42 9.19
C THR A 173 -0.45 12.18 9.89
N THR A 174 0.66 12.41 9.17
CA THR A 174 1.80 13.18 9.72
C THR A 174 1.68 14.68 9.55
N GLU A 175 0.62 15.15 8.88
CA GLU A 175 0.31 16.57 8.81
C GLU A 175 -0.03 17.14 10.20
N ILE A 176 0.77 18.14 10.64
CA ILE A 176 0.64 18.73 11.99
C ILE A 176 -0.65 19.54 12.15
N VAL A 177 -1.07 20.25 11.09
CA VAL A 177 -2.20 21.20 11.18
C VAL A 177 -3.55 20.49 11.08
N ASN A 178 -3.60 19.38 10.33
CA ASN A 178 -4.82 18.62 10.05
C ASN A 178 -4.54 17.13 10.25
N THR A 179 -4.13 16.73 11.45
CA THR A 179 -3.98 15.32 11.76
C THR A 179 -5.33 14.63 11.62
N GLN A 180 -5.35 13.50 10.92
CA GLN A 180 -6.54 12.66 10.75
C GLN A 180 -6.25 11.27 11.29
N ILE A 181 -7.27 10.58 11.78
CA ILE A 181 -7.19 9.21 12.27
C ILE A 181 -7.96 8.29 11.35
N LEU A 182 -7.37 7.15 11.00
CA LEU A 182 -8.05 6.10 10.25
C LEU A 182 -9.17 5.47 11.09
N VAL A 183 -10.36 5.38 10.50
CA VAL A 183 -11.48 4.64 11.08
C VAL A 183 -11.23 3.16 10.90
N ASN A 184 -11.33 2.41 12.00
CA ASN A 184 -11.32 0.95 11.95
C ASN A 184 -12.49 0.43 11.08
N GLN A 185 -12.17 -0.33 10.03
CA GLN A 185 -13.14 -0.88 9.10
C GLN A 185 -14.11 -1.89 9.74
N SER A 186 -13.77 -2.44 10.90
CA SER A 186 -14.63 -3.33 11.69
C SER A 186 -15.54 -2.56 12.67
N SER A 187 -15.42 -1.24 12.73
CA SER A 187 -16.31 -0.42 13.56
C SER A 187 -17.74 -0.39 12.99
N ALA A 188 -18.74 -0.38 13.87
CA ALA A 188 -20.13 -0.24 13.48
C ALA A 188 -20.40 1.03 12.67
N PHE A 189 -19.64 2.10 12.96
CA PHE A 189 -19.74 3.35 12.22
C PHE A 189 -19.35 3.18 10.74
N PHE A 190 -18.19 2.58 10.47
CA PHE A 190 -17.74 2.30 9.11
C PHE A 190 -18.71 1.39 8.37
N GLU A 191 -19.10 0.27 9.01
CA GLU A 191 -20.00 -0.73 8.41
C GLU A 191 -21.35 -0.13 8.02
N ASN A 192 -21.94 0.70 8.88
CA ASN A 192 -23.22 1.33 8.59
C ASN A 192 -23.15 2.25 7.36
N LEU A 193 -22.11 3.09 7.26
CA LEU A 193 -21.95 3.98 6.10
C LEU A 193 -21.61 3.20 4.83
N PHE A 194 -20.71 2.22 4.93
CA PHE A 194 -20.30 1.40 3.81
C PHE A 194 -21.49 0.63 3.22
N ASN A 195 -22.20 -0.13 4.04
CA ASN A 195 -23.32 -0.97 3.58
C ASN A 195 -24.51 -0.15 3.08
N ARG A 196 -24.71 1.06 3.62
CA ARG A 196 -25.81 1.93 3.17
C ARG A 196 -25.54 2.53 1.79
N TYR A 197 -24.32 3.00 1.54
CA TYR A 197 -24.01 3.82 0.37
C TYR A 197 -22.90 3.25 -0.52
N PHE A 198 -21.75 2.89 0.05
CA PHE A 198 -20.52 2.65 -0.72
C PHE A 198 -20.34 1.23 -1.23
N ILE A 199 -21.05 0.24 -0.67
CA ILE A 199 -21.11 -1.14 -1.18
C ILE A 199 -21.57 -1.22 -2.65
N ARG A 200 -22.28 -0.19 -3.11
CA ARG A 200 -22.78 -0.05 -4.49
C ARG A 200 -21.67 0.36 -5.47
N LEU A 201 -20.56 0.89 -4.99
CA LEU A 201 -19.50 1.49 -5.80
C LEU A 201 -18.21 0.69 -5.82
N ASP A 202 -17.81 0.12 -4.69
CA ASP A 202 -16.53 -0.55 -4.54
C ASP A 202 -16.52 -1.57 -3.39
N ASP A 203 -15.46 -2.38 -3.34
CA ASP A 203 -15.26 -3.39 -2.30
C ASP A 203 -14.80 -2.75 -0.99
N LYS A 204 -15.09 -3.38 0.15
CA LYS A 204 -14.76 -2.85 1.48
C LYS A 204 -13.28 -2.48 1.61
N SER A 205 -12.38 -3.32 1.10
CA SER A 205 -10.92 -3.11 1.17
C SER A 205 -10.46 -1.87 0.39
N CYS A 206 -11.22 -1.44 -0.62
CA CYS A 206 -10.94 -0.24 -1.43
C CYS A 206 -11.54 1.04 -0.85
N VAL A 207 -12.24 0.97 0.29
CA VAL A 207 -12.86 2.12 0.97
C VAL A 207 -12.19 2.35 2.31
N TYR A 208 -11.73 3.58 2.56
CA TYR A 208 -11.21 3.98 3.87
C TYR A 208 -11.83 5.30 4.31
N MET A 209 -11.89 5.50 5.63
CA MET A 209 -12.44 6.72 6.21
C MET A 209 -11.43 7.32 7.18
N MET A 210 -11.25 8.64 7.13
CA MET A 210 -10.36 9.39 8.01
C MET A 210 -11.20 10.41 8.78
N ILE A 211 -11.07 10.43 10.10
CA ILE A 211 -11.73 11.42 10.96
C ILE A 211 -10.72 12.51 11.26
N ASP A 212 -11.11 13.77 11.10
CA ASP A 212 -10.27 14.89 11.53
C ASP A 212 -10.06 14.80 13.05
N ASN A 213 -8.80 14.75 13.48
CA ASN A 213 -8.44 14.61 14.88
C ASN A 213 -8.66 15.95 15.60
N ALA A 214 -9.72 16.02 16.41
CA ALA A 214 -10.07 17.20 17.18
C ALA A 214 -9.08 17.54 18.32
N SER A 215 -8.04 16.73 18.58
CA SER A 215 -7.12 16.94 19.71
C SER A 215 -6.12 18.11 19.54
N HIS A 216 -6.12 18.81 18.39
CA HIS A 216 -5.54 20.16 18.27
C HIS A 216 -6.58 21.31 18.34
N PHE A 217 -7.86 20.98 18.49
CA PHE A 217 -8.96 21.91 18.68
C PHE A 217 -9.69 21.62 20.01
N ILE A 218 -9.01 21.87 21.13
CA ILE A 218 -9.56 21.78 22.51
C ILE A 218 -10.74 22.77 22.75
N GLN A 219 -11.25 23.46 21.73
CA GLN A 219 -12.33 24.44 21.85
C GLN A 219 -13.36 24.39 20.72
N LEU A 220 -13.54 23.26 20.04
CA LEU A 220 -14.72 23.08 19.18
C LEU A 220 -15.74 22.18 19.89
N PRO A 221 -17.04 22.55 19.87
CA PRO A 221 -18.09 21.68 20.39
C PRO A 221 -18.03 20.33 19.67
N LEU A 222 -18.37 19.24 20.38
CA LEU A 222 -18.40 17.84 19.89
C LEU A 222 -19.20 17.60 18.59
N ASN A 223 -19.80 18.64 18.01
CA ASN A 223 -20.75 18.56 16.92
C ASN A 223 -20.14 18.80 15.52
N ASP A 224 -18.88 19.23 15.40
CA ASP A 224 -18.21 19.49 14.11
C ASP A 224 -17.20 18.41 13.69
N ILE A 225 -17.58 17.14 13.85
CA ILE A 225 -16.77 16.03 13.35
C ILE A 225 -16.92 15.93 11.84
N ILE A 226 -15.78 16.00 11.15
CA ILE A 226 -15.68 15.80 9.72
C ILE A 226 -15.02 14.45 9.47
N ILE A 227 -15.63 13.68 8.57
CA ILE A 227 -15.14 12.37 8.17
C ILE A 227 -14.96 12.36 6.66
N HIS A 228 -13.73 12.11 6.23
CA HIS A 228 -13.34 12.01 4.84
C HIS A 228 -13.43 10.55 4.42
N ILE A 229 -14.23 10.25 3.42
CA ILE A 229 -14.49 8.90 2.93
C ILE A 229 -13.87 8.79 1.55
N HIS A 230 -13.00 7.82 1.35
CA HIS A 230 -12.19 7.68 0.15
C HIS A 230 -12.42 6.33 -0.50
N LEU A 231 -12.68 6.34 -1.80
CA LEU A 231 -12.79 5.14 -2.62
C LEU A 231 -11.54 5.07 -3.51
N SER A 232 -10.50 4.40 -3.03
CA SER A 232 -9.12 4.48 -3.55
C SER A 232 -9.04 4.16 -5.05
N ARG A 233 -9.75 3.12 -5.49
CA ARG A 233 -9.79 2.67 -6.89
C ARG A 233 -10.63 3.55 -7.80
N LEU A 234 -11.62 4.28 -7.28
CA LEU A 234 -12.42 5.25 -8.05
C LEU A 234 -11.78 6.64 -8.08
N ARG A 235 -10.85 6.92 -7.16
CA ARG A 235 -10.28 8.25 -6.93
C ARG A 235 -11.34 9.32 -6.70
N ILE A 236 -12.45 8.94 -6.09
CA ILE A 236 -13.50 9.85 -5.62
C ILE A 236 -13.49 9.88 -4.09
N ALA A 237 -13.93 10.99 -3.53
CA ALA A 237 -14.08 11.12 -2.09
C ALA A 237 -15.35 11.87 -1.71
N PHE A 238 -15.77 11.59 -0.49
CA PHE A 238 -16.92 12.21 0.13
C PHE A 238 -16.53 12.77 1.49
N LYS A 239 -17.33 13.70 1.97
CA LYS A 239 -17.18 14.30 3.29
C LYS A 239 -18.50 14.19 4.04
N TYR A 240 -18.49 13.43 5.13
CA TYR A 240 -19.57 13.40 6.09
C TYR A 240 -19.35 14.48 7.14
N ASN A 241 -20.40 15.24 7.43
CA ASN A 241 -20.38 16.28 8.45
C ASN A 241 -21.44 15.92 9.52
N SER A 242 -21.00 15.70 10.76
CA SER A 242 -21.88 15.26 11.85
C SER A 242 -22.99 16.27 12.20
N ASN A 243 -22.75 17.55 11.98
CA ASN A 243 -23.71 18.62 12.24
C ASN A 243 -24.91 18.57 11.29
N SER A 244 -24.63 18.39 10.00
CA SER A 244 -25.67 18.32 8.96
C SER A 244 -26.24 16.91 8.78
N GLY A 245 -25.51 15.87 9.19
CA GLY A 245 -25.81 14.48 8.86
C GLY A 245 -25.67 14.16 7.37
N MET A 246 -25.14 15.08 6.56
CA MET A 246 -25.05 14.94 5.11
C MET A 246 -23.69 14.42 4.67
N ILE A 247 -23.69 13.63 3.60
CA ILE A 247 -22.48 13.17 2.91
C ILE A 247 -22.36 13.93 1.59
N THR A 248 -21.39 14.82 1.51
CA THR A 248 -21.14 15.67 0.34
C THR A 248 -20.08 15.06 -0.56
N SER A 249 -20.21 15.22 -1.88
CA SER A 249 -19.18 14.79 -2.83
C SER A 249 -18.09 15.85 -2.96
N ARG A 250 -16.83 15.42 -3.03
CA ARG A 250 -15.71 16.33 -3.30
C ARG A 250 -15.58 16.66 -4.78
N GLU A 251 -15.84 15.69 -5.66
CA GLU A 251 -15.69 15.83 -7.12
C GLU A 251 -16.92 16.48 -7.78
N TYR A 252 -18.09 16.39 -7.15
CA TYR A 252 -19.31 17.05 -7.60
C TYR A 252 -19.75 18.11 -6.59
N SER A 253 -19.31 19.35 -6.82
CA SER A 253 -19.69 20.50 -6.00
C SER A 253 -21.21 20.65 -5.92
N ASP A 254 -21.68 21.14 -4.76
CA ASP A 254 -23.09 21.32 -4.43
C ASP A 254 -23.95 20.05 -4.48
N MET A 255 -23.34 18.87 -4.40
CA MET A 255 -24.05 17.60 -4.36
C MET A 255 -23.78 16.81 -3.08
N CYS A 256 -24.83 16.18 -2.56
CA CYS A 256 -24.77 15.19 -1.51
C CYS A 256 -25.31 13.85 -1.98
N ILE A 257 -25.03 12.80 -1.24
CA ILE A 257 -25.70 11.51 -1.43
C ILE A 257 -27.20 11.70 -1.23
N ASP A 258 -27.99 11.19 -2.17
CA ASP A 258 -29.44 11.20 -2.10
C ASP A 258 -29.93 10.11 -1.15
N GLU A 259 -30.75 10.44 -0.16
CA GLU A 259 -31.32 9.40 0.71
C GLU A 259 -32.24 8.45 -0.04
N ASN A 260 -32.89 8.94 -1.08
CA ASN A 260 -33.61 8.10 -2.02
C ASN A 260 -32.64 7.62 -3.10
N GLN A 261 -32.12 6.40 -2.98
CA GLN A 261 -31.25 5.82 -4.01
C GLN A 261 -32.01 5.29 -5.25
N TRP A 262 -33.33 5.50 -5.35
CA TRP A 262 -34.12 5.10 -6.51
C TRP A 262 -34.15 6.19 -7.58
N LEU A 263 -33.59 5.91 -8.76
CA LEU A 263 -33.53 6.85 -9.89
C LEU A 263 -34.90 7.03 -10.60
N GLY A 264 -35.79 6.05 -10.51
CA GLY A 264 -37.03 5.98 -11.32
C GLY A 264 -36.87 5.25 -12.66
N THR A 265 -35.63 4.98 -13.06
CA THR A 265 -35.24 4.18 -14.24
C THR A 265 -34.09 3.24 -13.85
N LEU A 266 -33.57 2.46 -14.81
CA LEU A 266 -32.50 1.47 -14.57
C LEU A 266 -32.87 0.47 -13.47
N THR A 267 -34.13 0.04 -13.45
CA THR A 267 -34.64 -0.94 -12.48
C THR A 267 -33.77 -2.19 -12.49
N GLY A 268 -33.27 -2.57 -11.32
CA GLY A 268 -32.37 -3.70 -11.15
C GLY A 268 -30.90 -3.33 -11.09
N LEU A 269 -30.48 -2.12 -11.47
CA LEU A 269 -29.10 -1.68 -11.28
C LEU A 269 -28.81 -1.47 -9.78
N ILE A 270 -27.95 -2.32 -9.23
CA ILE A 270 -27.48 -2.23 -7.85
C ILE A 270 -26.24 -1.34 -7.77
N SER A 271 -25.37 -1.44 -8.77
CA SER A 271 -24.10 -0.70 -8.80
C SER A 271 -24.29 0.73 -9.29
N GLY A 272 -24.61 1.61 -8.35
CA GLY A 272 -24.60 3.04 -8.56
C GLY A 272 -24.93 3.81 -7.30
N LEU A 273 -24.40 5.03 -7.22
CA LEU A 273 -24.66 5.95 -6.12
C LEU A 273 -25.30 7.22 -6.65
N LEU A 274 -26.50 7.50 -6.18
CA LEU A 274 -27.27 8.65 -6.61
C LEU A 274 -26.94 9.84 -5.72
N LEU A 275 -26.67 10.97 -6.37
CA LEU A 275 -26.44 12.26 -5.74
C LEU A 275 -27.61 13.20 -6.02
N ALA A 276 -27.90 14.09 -5.09
CA ALA A 276 -28.85 15.17 -5.22
C ALA A 276 -28.18 16.51 -4.93
N THR A 277 -28.71 17.60 -5.49
CA THR A 277 -28.28 18.95 -5.13
C THR A 277 -28.50 19.22 -3.66
N LEU A 278 -27.55 19.90 -3.02
CA LEU A 278 -27.70 20.39 -1.67
C LEU A 278 -28.96 21.26 -1.56
N PRO A 279 -29.70 21.17 -0.44
CA PRO A 279 -30.81 22.07 -0.16
C PRO A 279 -30.27 23.47 0.16
N ILE A 280 -29.87 24.21 -0.87
CA ILE A 280 -29.52 25.62 -0.77
C ILE A 280 -30.83 26.42 -0.79
N ASN A 281 -30.91 27.51 -0.02
CA ASN A 281 -32.01 28.48 0.07
C ASN A 281 -32.45 29.14 -1.27
N ASN A 282 -32.01 28.62 -2.41
CA ASN A 282 -32.38 29.09 -3.74
C ASN A 282 -33.73 28.49 -4.15
N HIS A 283 -34.80 29.19 -3.76
CA HIS A 283 -36.20 28.95 -4.17
C HIS A 283 -36.44 28.80 -5.68
N ARG A 284 -35.44 29.02 -6.53
CA ARG A 284 -35.55 28.92 -8.01
C ARG A 284 -35.26 27.53 -8.59
N LEU A 285 -34.64 26.61 -7.84
CA LEU A 285 -34.37 25.23 -8.29
C LEU A 285 -35.34 24.19 -7.70
N ALA A 286 -36.31 24.61 -6.90
CA ALA A 286 -37.25 23.74 -6.20
C ALA A 286 -38.17 22.90 -7.13
N HIS A 287 -38.16 23.14 -8.45
CA HIS A 287 -39.08 22.48 -9.37
C HIS A 287 -38.54 21.21 -10.04
N TYR A 288 -37.21 20.97 -10.05
CA TYR A 288 -36.65 19.69 -10.50
C TYR A 288 -35.35 19.39 -9.75
N PRO A 289 -35.31 18.39 -8.85
CA PRO A 289 -34.07 18.00 -8.21
C PRO A 289 -33.11 17.48 -9.29
N TYR A 290 -32.01 18.19 -9.52
CA TYR A 290 -30.97 17.72 -10.41
C TYR A 290 -30.23 16.58 -9.69
N ARG A 291 -30.41 15.36 -10.19
CA ARG A 291 -29.81 14.15 -9.62
C ARG A 291 -28.72 13.62 -10.55
N LYS A 292 -27.65 13.09 -9.98
CA LYS A 292 -26.54 12.50 -10.73
C LYS A 292 -26.26 11.09 -10.25
N LEU A 293 -26.29 10.12 -11.15
CA LEU A 293 -25.91 8.74 -10.85
C LEU A 293 -24.42 8.54 -11.13
N ILE A 294 -23.65 8.17 -10.11
CA ILE A 294 -22.31 7.64 -10.26
C ILE A 294 -22.44 6.14 -10.52
N VAL A 295 -21.87 5.65 -11.61
CA VAL A 295 -21.82 4.23 -11.93
C VAL A 295 -20.35 3.81 -11.99
N PRO A 296 -19.91 2.79 -11.23
CA PRO A 296 -18.55 2.32 -11.31
C PRO A 296 -18.28 1.68 -12.67
N PHE A 297 -17.05 1.79 -13.16
CA PHE A 297 -16.61 1.08 -14.36
C PHE A 297 -16.10 -0.32 -14.00
N GLY A 298 -16.60 -1.36 -14.70
CA GLY A 298 -16.22 -2.75 -14.45
C GLY A 298 -16.96 -3.74 -15.35
N GLN A 299 -16.88 -5.01 -15.00
CA GLN A 299 -17.56 -6.10 -15.68
C GLN A 299 -19.02 -6.18 -15.22
N ILE A 300 -19.95 -6.30 -16.17
CA ILE A 300 -21.39 -6.33 -15.91
C ILE A 300 -21.81 -7.78 -15.63
N HIS A 301 -22.52 -7.99 -14.53
CA HIS A 301 -23.10 -9.26 -14.14
C HIS A 301 -24.61 -9.09 -13.96
N GLY A 302 -25.38 -9.85 -14.72
CA GLY A 302 -26.84 -9.94 -14.58
C GLY A 302 -27.22 -11.21 -13.84
N ALA A 303 -28.09 -11.09 -12.84
CA ALA A 303 -28.70 -12.22 -12.16
C ALA A 303 -30.23 -12.14 -12.25
N GLU A 304 -30.87 -13.26 -12.54
CA GLU A 304 -32.32 -13.37 -12.44
C GLU A 304 -32.69 -13.60 -10.97
N VAL A 305 -33.52 -12.72 -10.43
CA VAL A 305 -34.07 -12.89 -9.09
C VAL A 305 -35.41 -13.62 -9.24
N LEU A 306 -35.47 -14.87 -8.76
CA LEU A 306 -36.72 -15.61 -8.65
C LEU A 306 -37.73 -14.70 -7.93
N HIS A 307 -38.88 -14.46 -8.58
CA HIS A 307 -39.99 -13.60 -8.14
C HIS A 307 -39.99 -12.12 -8.58
N ASN A 308 -38.97 -11.60 -9.25
CA ASN A 308 -39.01 -10.25 -9.83
C ASN A 308 -39.14 -10.29 -11.37
N ASN A 309 -39.89 -9.35 -11.94
CA ASN A 309 -40.01 -9.16 -13.40
C ASN A 309 -38.78 -8.44 -14.01
N TYR A 310 -37.67 -8.33 -13.29
CA TYR A 310 -36.47 -7.63 -13.71
C TYR A 310 -35.21 -8.35 -13.21
N GLN A 311 -34.13 -8.24 -13.99
CA GLN A 311 -32.81 -8.74 -13.64
C GLN A 311 -32.09 -7.76 -12.71
N THR A 312 -31.33 -8.28 -11.75
CA THR A 312 -30.39 -7.45 -10.98
C THR A 312 -29.08 -7.33 -11.74
N ILE A 313 -28.59 -6.11 -11.87
CA ILE A 313 -27.34 -5.79 -12.54
C ILE A 313 -26.35 -5.28 -11.51
N THR A 314 -25.23 -5.98 -11.36
CA THR A 314 -24.07 -5.55 -10.60
C THR A 314 -22.90 -5.31 -11.54
N ILE A 315 -22.06 -4.35 -11.19
CA ILE A 315 -20.83 -4.04 -11.91
C ILE A 315 -19.70 -4.42 -10.99
N GLN A 316 -19.11 -5.59 -11.24
CA GLN A 316 -17.95 -6.06 -10.51
C GLN A 316 -16.71 -5.43 -11.11
N ARG A 317 -15.99 -4.71 -10.27
CA ARG A 317 -14.69 -4.19 -10.64
C ARG A 317 -13.67 -5.26 -10.23
N LYS A 318 -12.93 -5.82 -11.19
CA LYS A 318 -11.86 -6.77 -10.86
C LYS A 318 -10.88 -6.11 -9.90
N SER A 319 -10.53 -6.79 -8.80
CA SER A 319 -9.32 -6.49 -8.06
C SER A 319 -8.18 -6.62 -9.07
N PHE A 320 -7.63 -5.49 -9.50
CA PHE A 320 -6.43 -5.53 -10.30
C PHE A 320 -5.33 -6.00 -9.35
N LEU A 321 -5.08 -7.32 -9.32
CA LEU A 321 -3.76 -7.85 -9.03
C LEU A 321 -2.84 -7.11 -9.99
N LYS A 322 -2.14 -6.12 -9.41
CA LYS A 322 -1.50 -4.97 -10.04
C LYS A 322 -0.23 -5.38 -10.81
N LYS A 323 -0.27 -6.49 -11.55
CA LYS A 323 0.92 -7.01 -12.24
C LYS A 323 1.33 -6.19 -13.45
N TYR A 324 0.46 -5.32 -13.99
CA TYR A 324 0.82 -4.42 -15.09
C TYR A 324 -0.03 -3.14 -15.05
N LEU A 325 0.39 -2.13 -14.28
CA LEU A 325 -0.09 -0.75 -14.41
C LEU A 325 1.05 0.16 -14.89
N HIS A 326 1.65 -0.22 -16.02
CA HIS A 326 2.31 0.73 -16.92
C HIS A 326 1.65 0.59 -18.29
N HIS A 327 0.56 1.30 -18.50
CA HIS A 327 0.19 1.83 -19.82
C HIS A 327 -0.59 3.11 -19.54
N TYR A 328 0.13 4.23 -19.54
CA TYR A 328 -0.45 5.54 -19.74
C TYR A 328 -1.07 5.55 -21.13
N PHE A 329 -2.35 5.94 -21.23
CA PHE A 329 -2.88 6.48 -22.48
C PHE A 329 -3.02 7.98 -22.28
N PHE A 330 -2.33 8.71 -23.16
CA PHE A 330 -2.45 10.16 -23.34
C PHE A 330 -3.85 10.56 -23.78
#